data_AF-A0A2G9T3D5-F1
#
_entry.id   AF-A0A2G9T3D5-F1
#
_cell.length_a   1.000
_cell.length_b   1.000
_cell.length_c   1.000
_cell.angle_alpha   90.00
_cell.angle_beta   90.00
_cell.angle_gamma   90.00
#
_symmetry.space_group_name_H-M   'P 1'
#
loop_
_entity.id
_entity.type
_entity.pdbx_description
1 polymer ?
#
loop_
_entity_poly.entity_id
_entity_poly.type
_entity_poly.pdbx_seq_one_letter_code
_entity_poly.pdbx_strand_id
1 'polypeptide(L)'
;VPNVDLRQALTKVEDIKVELSNARENRDLCLEAGRALQAKCHPRAEQPLKHWLRVVENRWKEVEERASERESSLLDQQQQEKEREEALFELLEFVAHKREELNRMLAQALPQDLESMRKAQRTFEEFDFELRERQADIDGAVKLNKKGKSNAAASKLSDEWKQLWLDSIGHQTALEGQRQLLEEMRRLEGWRWEMWKEQYVEWNDHRKARVSDLFRRYDRSHTGNIPRDVFIDAVLASKFPTSRLEMNKVADLFDKGDGLINSKEFIDALRFDRT
;
A
#
# COMPACT_ATOMS: atom_id res chain seq x y z
N VAL A 1 -17.93 -14.69 -18.91
CA VAL A 1 -17.73 -15.12 -17.50
C VAL A 1 -16.96 -16.43 -17.54
N PRO A 2 -15.65 -16.43 -17.27
CA PRO A 2 -14.76 -17.58 -17.50
C PRO A 2 -15.20 -18.89 -16.82
N ASN A 3 -15.92 -18.78 -15.71
CA ASN A 3 -16.44 -19.92 -14.93
C ASN A 3 -17.56 -20.69 -15.68
N VAL A 4 -18.34 -20.00 -16.53
CA VAL A 4 -19.43 -20.63 -17.32
C VAL A 4 -18.85 -21.50 -18.44
N ASP A 5 -17.77 -21.05 -19.09
CA ASP A 5 -17.14 -21.78 -20.19
C ASP A 5 -16.46 -23.08 -19.70
N LEU A 6 -15.82 -23.04 -18.52
CA LEU A 6 -15.21 -24.23 -17.88
C LEU A 6 -16.27 -25.27 -17.47
N ARG A 7 -17.37 -24.84 -16.85
CA ARG A 7 -18.47 -25.74 -16.49
C ARG A 7 -19.09 -26.40 -17.72
N GLN A 8 -19.34 -25.64 -18.77
CA GLN A 8 -19.85 -26.19 -20.03
C GLN A 8 -18.85 -27.17 -20.67
N ALA A 9 -17.54 -26.89 -20.60
CA ALA A 9 -16.53 -27.81 -21.10
C ALA A 9 -16.48 -29.12 -20.31
N LEU A 10 -16.61 -29.08 -18.98
CA LEU A 10 -16.71 -30.27 -18.12
C LEU A 10 -17.95 -31.10 -18.47
N THR A 11 -19.12 -30.46 -18.60
CA THR A 11 -20.35 -31.16 -19.02
C THR A 11 -20.18 -31.89 -20.35
N LYS A 12 -19.55 -31.25 -21.35
CA LYS A 12 -19.29 -31.90 -22.64
C LYS A 12 -18.38 -33.12 -22.53
N VAL A 13 -17.39 -33.11 -21.64
CA VAL A 13 -16.50 -34.26 -21.44
C VAL A 13 -17.25 -35.39 -20.72
N GLU A 14 -18.11 -35.06 -19.76
CA GLU A 14 -19.02 -36.01 -19.12
C GLU A 14 -19.92 -36.69 -20.15
N ASP A 15 -20.55 -35.91 -21.04
CA ASP A 15 -21.41 -36.44 -22.12
C ASP A 15 -20.64 -37.42 -23.02
N ILE A 16 -19.41 -37.08 -23.44
CA ILE A 16 -18.54 -37.96 -24.24
C ILE A 16 -18.22 -39.25 -23.49
N LYS A 17 -17.94 -39.19 -22.18
CA LYS A 17 -17.65 -40.37 -21.37
C LYS A 17 -18.88 -41.27 -21.23
N VAL A 18 -20.07 -40.69 -21.10
CA VAL A 18 -21.34 -41.44 -21.11
C VAL A 18 -21.55 -42.11 -22.47
N GLU A 19 -21.34 -41.40 -23.58
CA GLU A 19 -21.41 -41.99 -24.93
C GLU A 19 -20.41 -43.14 -25.12
N LEU A 20 -19.17 -42.99 -24.64
CA LEU A 20 -18.15 -44.06 -24.66
C LEU A 20 -18.59 -45.26 -23.82
N SER A 21 -19.15 -45.04 -22.64
CA SER A 21 -19.67 -46.11 -21.80
C SER A 21 -20.79 -46.88 -22.50
N ASN A 22 -21.73 -46.17 -23.13
CA ASN A 22 -22.84 -46.77 -23.86
C ASN A 22 -22.39 -47.52 -25.13
N ALA A 23 -21.35 -47.03 -25.81
CA ALA A 23 -20.80 -47.67 -27.01
C ALA A 23 -19.86 -48.85 -26.71
N ARG A 24 -19.51 -49.09 -25.44
CA ARG A 24 -18.52 -50.10 -25.03
C ARG A 24 -18.92 -51.51 -25.43
N GLU A 25 -20.19 -51.86 -25.23
CA GLU A 25 -20.73 -53.17 -25.61
C GLU A 25 -20.67 -53.39 -27.13
N ASN A 26 -21.04 -52.38 -27.92
CA ASN A 26 -20.96 -52.44 -29.39
C ASN A 26 -19.52 -52.68 -29.89
N ARG A 27 -18.54 -52.03 -29.25
CA ARG A 27 -17.12 -52.27 -29.53
C ARG A 27 -16.74 -53.71 -29.20
N ASP A 28 -17.14 -54.22 -28.03
CA ASP A 28 -16.79 -55.57 -27.59
C ASP A 28 -17.37 -56.65 -28.52
N LEU A 29 -18.63 -56.49 -28.93
CA LEU A 29 -19.28 -57.34 -29.93
C LEU A 29 -18.55 -57.30 -31.28
N CYS A 30 -18.13 -56.11 -31.73
CA CYS A 30 -17.37 -55.96 -32.98
C CYS A 30 -16.01 -56.68 -32.92
N LEU A 31 -15.28 -56.55 -31.82
CA LEU A 31 -14.00 -57.22 -31.62
C LEU A 31 -14.17 -58.75 -31.50
N GLU A 32 -15.21 -59.23 -30.83
CA GLU A 32 -15.53 -60.65 -30.73
C GLU A 32 -15.85 -61.25 -32.12
N ALA A 33 -16.72 -60.60 -32.89
CA ALA A 33 -17.04 -61.01 -34.25
C ALA A 33 -15.80 -61.02 -35.16
N GLY A 34 -14.96 -59.98 -35.07
CA GLY A 34 -13.70 -59.91 -35.83
C GLY A 34 -12.71 -61.02 -35.45
N ARG A 35 -12.60 -61.37 -34.16
CA ARG A 35 -11.78 -62.51 -33.69
C ARG A 35 -12.32 -63.85 -34.19
N ALA A 36 -13.64 -64.04 -34.20
CA ALA A 36 -14.28 -65.24 -34.73
C ALA A 36 -14.03 -65.40 -36.25
N LEU A 37 -14.07 -64.30 -37.01
CA LEU A 37 -13.72 -64.29 -38.43
C LEU A 37 -12.25 -64.61 -38.67
N GLN A 38 -11.35 -64.01 -37.89
CA GLN A 38 -9.93 -64.25 -37.95
C GLN A 38 -9.58 -65.74 -37.77
N ALA A 39 -10.26 -66.44 -36.86
CA ALA A 39 -10.04 -67.87 -36.60
C ALA A 39 -10.40 -68.78 -37.80
N LYS A 40 -11.25 -68.31 -38.72
CA LYS A 40 -11.76 -69.09 -39.86
C LYS A 40 -11.31 -68.55 -41.23
N CYS A 41 -10.54 -67.46 -41.25
CA CYS A 41 -10.19 -66.77 -42.49
C CYS A 41 -9.09 -67.49 -43.29
N HIS A 42 -9.04 -67.23 -44.60
CA HIS A 42 -7.96 -67.70 -45.46
C HIS A 42 -6.62 -67.03 -45.05
N PRO A 43 -5.45 -67.69 -45.15
CA PRO A 43 -4.16 -67.12 -44.72
C PRO A 43 -3.82 -65.72 -45.26
N ARG A 44 -4.28 -65.40 -46.48
CA ARG A 44 -4.11 -64.07 -47.10
C ARG A 44 -4.88 -62.94 -46.39
N ALA A 45 -5.93 -63.25 -45.64
CA ALA A 45 -6.77 -62.28 -44.93
C ALA A 45 -6.42 -62.13 -43.44
N GLU A 46 -5.57 -63.03 -42.89
CA GLU A 46 -5.25 -63.06 -41.47
C GLU A 46 -4.54 -61.78 -40.99
N GLN A 47 -3.53 -61.31 -41.73
CA GLN A 47 -2.78 -60.11 -41.39
C GLN A 47 -3.64 -58.83 -41.47
N PRO A 48 -4.44 -58.61 -42.53
CA PRO A 48 -5.43 -57.52 -42.55
C PRO A 48 -6.41 -57.54 -41.36
N LEU A 49 -6.98 -58.70 -41.01
CA LEU A 49 -7.91 -58.82 -39.89
C LEU A 49 -7.25 -58.48 -38.55
N LYS A 50 -6.04 -59.01 -38.31
CA LYS A 50 -5.22 -58.66 -37.13
C LYS A 50 -4.95 -57.17 -37.04
N HIS A 51 -4.63 -56.53 -38.16
CA HIS A 51 -4.36 -55.10 -38.22
C HIS A 51 -5.60 -54.28 -37.82
N TRP A 52 -6.76 -54.54 -38.43
CA TRP A 52 -7.98 -53.76 -38.15
C TRP A 52 -8.51 -53.97 -36.73
N LEU A 53 -8.43 -55.18 -36.17
CA LEU A 53 -8.77 -55.44 -34.76
C LEU A 53 -7.90 -54.57 -33.83
N ARG A 54 -6.59 -54.54 -34.08
CA ARG A 54 -5.66 -53.70 -33.31
C ARG A 54 -5.96 -52.21 -33.49
N VAL A 55 -6.33 -51.77 -34.69
CA VAL A 55 -6.70 -50.36 -34.94
C VAL A 55 -7.93 -49.97 -34.11
N VAL A 56 -8.97 -50.81 -34.07
CA VAL A 56 -10.17 -50.54 -33.25
C VAL A 56 -9.83 -50.50 -31.76
N GLU A 57 -9.06 -51.48 -31.26
CA GLU A 57 -8.63 -51.51 -29.86
C GLU A 57 -7.80 -50.29 -29.48
N ASN A 58 -6.82 -49.91 -30.31
CA ASN A 58 -5.96 -48.76 -30.05
C ASN A 58 -6.71 -47.44 -30.14
N ARG A 59 -7.57 -47.26 -31.15
CA ARG A 59 -8.34 -46.02 -31.32
C ARG A 59 -9.33 -45.82 -30.19
N TRP A 60 -9.93 -46.91 -29.69
CA TRP A 60 -10.79 -46.85 -28.51
C TRP A 60 -10.01 -46.37 -27.29
N LYS A 61 -8.86 -46.99 -27.00
CA LYS A 61 -8.00 -46.60 -25.87
C LYS A 61 -7.57 -45.13 -25.97
N GLU A 62 -7.15 -44.68 -27.15
CA GLU A 62 -6.75 -43.29 -27.38
C GLU A 62 -7.86 -42.29 -27.07
N VAL A 63 -9.11 -42.62 -27.42
CA VAL A 63 -10.26 -41.74 -27.14
C VAL A 63 -10.60 -41.74 -25.64
N GLU A 64 -10.56 -42.91 -25.00
CA GLU A 64 -10.81 -43.06 -23.56
C GLU A 64 -9.75 -42.31 -22.72
N GLU A 65 -8.47 -42.43 -23.09
CA GLU A 65 -7.35 -41.70 -22.48
C GLU A 65 -7.52 -40.19 -22.66
N ARG A 66 -7.79 -39.71 -23.88
CA ARG A 66 -7.99 -38.28 -24.14
C ARG A 66 -9.17 -37.68 -23.38
N ALA A 67 -10.28 -38.40 -23.27
CA ALA A 67 -11.43 -37.94 -22.48
C ALA A 67 -11.06 -37.78 -21.01
N SER A 68 -10.31 -38.75 -20.46
CA SER A 68 -9.86 -38.77 -19.06
C SER A 68 -8.83 -37.68 -18.78
N GLU A 69 -7.83 -37.50 -19.65
CA GLU A 69 -6.84 -36.42 -19.54
C GLU A 69 -7.51 -35.04 -19.64
N ARG A 70 -8.48 -34.89 -20.54
CA ARG A 70 -9.20 -33.63 -20.71
C ARG A 70 -10.03 -33.29 -19.47
N GLU A 71 -10.72 -34.27 -18.89
CA GLU A 71 -11.45 -34.10 -17.64
C GLU A 71 -10.52 -33.69 -16.50
N SER A 72 -9.42 -34.43 -16.26
CA SER A 72 -8.44 -34.13 -15.22
C SER A 72 -7.92 -32.70 -15.36
N SER A 73 -7.51 -32.31 -16.58
CA SER A 73 -7.00 -30.95 -16.84
C SER A 73 -8.04 -29.86 -16.57
N LEU A 74 -9.32 -30.11 -16.89
CA LEU A 74 -10.39 -29.15 -16.62
C LEU A 74 -10.73 -29.04 -15.13
N LEU A 75 -10.70 -30.16 -14.39
CA LEU A 75 -10.89 -30.16 -12.94
C LEU A 75 -9.75 -29.43 -12.23
N ASP A 76 -8.50 -29.66 -12.63
CA ASP A 76 -7.33 -28.95 -12.10
C ASP A 76 -7.44 -27.44 -12.33
N GLN A 77 -7.85 -27.02 -13.54
CA GLN A 77 -8.09 -25.61 -13.85
C GLN A 77 -9.21 -25.01 -13.01
N GLN A 78 -10.30 -25.75 -12.78
CA GLN A 78 -11.40 -25.30 -11.92
C GLN A 78 -10.95 -25.13 -10.47
N GLN A 79 -10.19 -26.08 -9.95
CA GLN A 79 -9.64 -26.01 -8.60
C GLN A 79 -8.68 -24.84 -8.45
N GLN A 80 -7.79 -24.61 -9.41
CA GLN A 80 -6.87 -23.48 -9.40
C GLN A 80 -7.59 -22.12 -9.45
N GLU A 81 -8.67 -21.98 -10.24
CA GLU A 81 -9.47 -20.76 -10.26
C GLU A 81 -10.19 -20.54 -8.92
N LYS A 82 -10.65 -21.61 -8.27
CA LYS A 82 -11.27 -21.54 -6.93
C LYS A 82 -10.27 -21.09 -5.86
N GLU A 83 -9.10 -21.72 -5.80
CA GLU A 83 -8.04 -21.34 -4.86
C GLU A 83 -7.58 -19.88 -5.09
N ARG A 84 -7.53 -19.44 -6.34
CA ARG A 84 -7.22 -18.05 -6.68
C ARG A 84 -8.30 -17.08 -6.21
N GLU A 85 -9.58 -17.45 -6.33
CA GLU A 85 -10.71 -16.64 -5.83
C GLU A 85 -10.71 -16.57 -4.30
N GLU A 86 -10.44 -17.69 -3.62
CA GLU A 86 -10.30 -17.76 -2.15
C GLU A 86 -9.15 -16.89 -1.64
N ALA A 87 -7.96 -17.00 -2.24
CA ALA A 87 -6.82 -16.16 -1.89
C ALA A 87 -7.08 -14.65 -2.11
N LEU A 88 -7.80 -14.30 -3.18
CA LEU A 88 -8.22 -12.91 -3.41
C LEU A 88 -9.19 -12.41 -2.34
N PHE A 89 -10.10 -13.26 -1.88
CA PHE A 89 -11.05 -12.92 -0.82
C PHE A 89 -10.33 -12.69 0.51
N GLU A 90 -9.40 -13.58 0.88
CA GLU A 90 -8.58 -13.43 2.09
C GLU A 90 -7.76 -12.13 2.08
N LEU A 91 -7.15 -11.79 0.94
CA LEU A 91 -6.42 -10.52 0.79
C LEU A 91 -7.35 -9.30 0.91
N LEU A 92 -8.56 -9.36 0.34
CA LEU A 92 -9.53 -8.28 0.48
C LEU A 92 -10.00 -8.12 1.94
N GLU A 93 -10.22 -9.22 2.65
CA GLU A 93 -10.58 -9.19 4.07
C GLU A 93 -9.46 -8.59 4.91
N PHE A 94 -8.21 -8.98 4.64
CA PHE A 94 -7.03 -8.38 5.28
C PHE A 94 -6.98 -6.86 5.05
N VAL A 95 -7.15 -6.40 3.80
CA VAL A 95 -7.14 -4.97 3.49
C VAL A 95 -8.29 -4.23 4.17
N ALA A 96 -9.49 -4.83 4.20
CA ALA A 96 -10.64 -4.25 4.90
C ALA A 96 -10.40 -4.14 6.42
N HIS A 97 -9.83 -5.17 7.03
CA HIS A 97 -9.48 -5.15 8.45
C HIS A 97 -8.45 -4.05 8.77
N LYS A 98 -7.38 -3.97 7.98
CA LYS A 98 -6.36 -2.94 8.13
C LYS A 98 -6.88 -1.55 7.84
N ARG A 99 -7.83 -1.40 6.93
CA ARG A 99 -8.54 -0.14 6.70
C ARG A 99 -9.30 0.32 7.95
N GLU A 100 -10.04 -0.57 8.59
CA GLU A 100 -10.74 -0.24 9.83
C GLU A 100 -9.77 0.10 10.96
N GLU A 101 -8.67 -0.64 11.08
CA GLU A 101 -7.62 -0.39 12.05
C GLU A 101 -7.00 1.00 11.86
N LEU A 102 -6.62 1.37 10.63
CA LEU A 102 -6.11 2.69 10.31
C LEU A 102 -7.15 3.79 10.59
N ASN A 103 -8.42 3.56 10.25
CA ASN A 103 -9.49 4.52 10.55
C ASN A 103 -9.64 4.75 12.06
N ARG A 104 -9.48 3.71 12.89
CA ARG A 104 -9.46 3.86 14.36
C ARG A 104 -8.25 4.66 14.84
N MET A 105 -7.08 4.52 14.20
CA MET A 105 -5.90 5.34 14.50
C MET A 105 -6.11 6.80 14.08
N LEU A 106 -6.64 7.03 12.88
CA LEU A 106 -6.93 8.37 12.35
C LEU A 106 -8.01 9.11 13.14
N ALA A 107 -8.97 8.40 13.73
CA ALA A 107 -10.01 9.00 14.56
C ALA A 107 -9.49 9.48 15.93
N GLN A 108 -8.32 9.00 16.36
CA GLN A 108 -7.71 9.44 17.61
C GLN A 108 -7.05 10.82 17.42
N ALA A 109 -7.19 11.69 18.42
CA ALA A 109 -6.47 12.95 18.43
C ALA A 109 -4.96 12.68 18.50
N LEU A 110 -4.17 13.51 17.82
CA LEU A 110 -2.71 13.40 17.86
C LEU A 110 -2.21 13.53 19.31
N PRO A 111 -1.25 12.69 19.75
CA PRO A 111 -0.70 12.75 21.10
C PRO A 111 -0.15 14.13 21.45
N GLN A 112 -0.35 14.56 22.70
CA GLN A 112 0.07 15.89 23.19
C GLN A 112 1.29 15.82 24.14
N ASP A 113 1.87 14.63 24.31
CA ASP A 113 3.05 14.40 25.11
C ASP A 113 3.96 13.34 24.45
N LEU A 114 5.24 13.36 24.78
CA LEU A 114 6.24 12.49 24.15
C LEU A 114 6.10 11.02 24.52
N GLU A 115 5.51 10.68 25.66
CA GLU A 115 5.34 9.29 26.07
C GLU A 115 4.23 8.63 25.26
N SER A 116 3.06 9.26 25.21
CA SER A 116 1.92 8.85 24.37
C SER A 116 2.30 8.84 22.89
N MET A 117 3.10 9.82 22.43
CA MET A 117 3.62 9.84 21.06
C MET A 117 4.46 8.60 20.74
N ARG A 118 5.41 8.23 21.60
CA ARG A 118 6.23 7.03 21.40
C ARG A 118 5.43 5.74 21.41
N LYS A 119 4.30 5.70 22.15
CA LYS A 119 3.40 4.56 22.13
C LYS A 119 2.65 4.48 20.80
N ALA A 120 2.09 5.60 20.34
CA ALA A 120 1.39 5.67 19.06
C ALA A 120 2.30 5.28 17.89
N GLN A 121 3.56 5.75 17.88
CA GLN A 121 4.55 5.37 16.86
C GLN A 121 4.83 3.87 16.84
N ARG A 122 5.03 3.23 18.01
CA ARG A 122 5.26 1.78 18.08
C ARG A 122 4.07 0.97 17.54
N THR A 123 2.85 1.35 17.94
CA THR A 123 1.65 0.69 17.41
C THR A 123 1.54 0.87 15.89
N PHE A 124 1.89 2.04 15.37
CA PHE A 124 1.86 2.27 13.93
C PHE A 124 3.01 1.56 13.18
N GLU A 125 4.19 1.38 13.80
CA GLU A 125 5.29 0.58 13.25
C GLU A 125 4.90 -0.89 13.08
N GLU A 126 4.16 -1.46 14.05
CA GLU A 126 3.60 -2.81 13.94
C GLU A 126 2.61 -2.90 12.76
N PHE A 127 1.72 -1.92 12.63
CA PHE A 127 0.79 -1.81 11.50
C PHE A 127 1.52 -1.71 10.15
N ASP A 128 2.51 -0.84 10.01
CA ASP A 128 3.32 -0.66 8.79
C ASP A 128 4.08 -1.93 8.42
N PHE A 129 4.63 -2.64 9.42
CA PHE A 129 5.29 -3.92 9.22
C PHE A 129 4.36 -4.96 8.60
N GLU A 130 3.16 -5.14 9.17
CA GLU A 130 2.16 -6.09 8.65
C GLU A 130 1.73 -5.75 7.21
N LEU A 131 1.61 -4.45 6.87
CA LEU A 131 1.33 -4.05 5.49
C LEU A 131 2.46 -4.47 4.54
N ARG A 132 3.72 -4.26 4.94
CA ARG A 132 4.88 -4.63 4.12
C ARG A 132 4.98 -6.13 3.90
N GLU A 133 4.67 -6.95 4.92
CA GLU A 133 4.69 -8.41 4.78
C GLU A 133 3.70 -8.92 3.73
N ARG A 134 2.56 -8.24 3.55
CA ARG A 134 1.53 -8.63 2.56
C ARG A 134 1.72 -8.01 1.17
N GLN A 135 2.70 -7.13 0.99
CA GLN A 135 2.94 -6.44 -0.29
C GLN A 135 3.19 -7.41 -1.46
N ALA A 136 4.01 -8.44 -1.25
CA ALA A 136 4.36 -9.39 -2.30
C ALA A 136 3.16 -10.22 -2.79
N ASP A 137 2.29 -10.63 -1.85
CA ASP A 137 1.08 -11.41 -2.16
C ASP A 137 0.10 -10.58 -2.99
N ILE A 138 -0.11 -9.31 -2.61
CA ILE A 138 -0.99 -8.39 -3.32
C ILE A 138 -0.44 -8.08 -4.71
N ASP A 139 0.86 -7.82 -4.86
CA ASP A 139 1.48 -7.60 -6.16
C ASP A 139 1.36 -8.83 -7.07
N GLY A 140 1.51 -10.03 -6.50
CA GLY A 140 1.28 -11.30 -7.19
C GLY A 140 -0.14 -11.41 -7.74
N ALA A 141 -1.13 -11.18 -6.87
CA ALA A 141 -2.55 -11.23 -7.22
C ALA A 141 -2.94 -10.22 -8.32
N VAL A 142 -2.43 -8.98 -8.21
CA VAL A 142 -2.70 -7.89 -9.17
C VAL A 142 -2.01 -8.15 -10.52
N LYS A 143 -0.79 -8.69 -10.51
CA LYS A 143 -0.04 -9.00 -11.75
C LYS A 143 -0.69 -10.11 -12.55
N LEU A 144 -1.20 -11.14 -11.90
CA LEU A 144 -1.94 -12.23 -12.56
C LEU A 144 -3.21 -11.71 -13.24
N ASN A 145 -3.88 -10.70 -12.64
CA ASN A 145 -5.06 -10.07 -13.21
C ASN A 145 -4.80 -9.35 -14.56
N LYS A 146 -3.65 -8.68 -14.68
CA LYS A 146 -3.26 -7.94 -15.90
C LYS A 146 -2.96 -8.84 -17.11
N LYS A 147 -2.71 -10.14 -16.89
CA LYS A 147 -2.21 -11.07 -17.92
C LYS A 147 -3.29 -11.88 -18.65
N GLY A 148 -4.59 -11.65 -18.44
CA GLY A 148 -5.58 -12.25 -19.37
C GLY A 148 -7.01 -12.43 -18.92
N LYS A 149 -7.40 -12.09 -17.68
CA LYS A 149 -8.81 -12.11 -17.27
C LYS A 149 -9.05 -10.98 -16.27
N SER A 150 -9.76 -9.94 -16.70
CA SER A 150 -10.21 -8.85 -15.81
C SER A 150 -11.09 -9.40 -14.68
N ASN A 151 -10.50 -9.58 -13.51
CA ASN A 151 -11.19 -9.91 -12.27
C ASN A 151 -11.45 -8.61 -11.49
N ALA A 152 -12.73 -8.32 -11.27
CA ALA A 152 -13.17 -7.14 -10.53
C ALA A 152 -12.65 -7.13 -9.08
N ALA A 153 -12.56 -8.30 -8.43
CA ALA A 153 -12.05 -8.41 -7.06
C ALA A 153 -10.57 -8.02 -6.98
N ALA A 154 -9.74 -8.46 -7.94
CA ALA A 154 -8.33 -8.11 -7.98
C ALA A 154 -8.10 -6.62 -8.33
N SER A 155 -8.96 -6.01 -9.16
CA SER A 155 -8.92 -4.56 -9.39
C SER A 155 -9.29 -3.78 -8.13
N LYS A 156 -10.37 -4.18 -7.46
CA LYS A 156 -10.80 -3.61 -6.17
C LYS A 156 -9.68 -3.71 -5.13
N LEU A 157 -9.05 -4.90 -5.00
CA LEU A 157 -7.93 -5.12 -4.10
C LEU A 157 -6.78 -4.14 -4.38
N SER A 158 -6.38 -3.98 -5.65
CA SER A 158 -5.35 -3.01 -6.05
C SER A 158 -5.70 -1.59 -5.60
N ASP A 159 -6.95 -1.17 -5.79
CA ASP A 159 -7.36 0.20 -5.51
C ASP A 159 -7.46 0.46 -4.00
N GLU A 160 -8.08 -0.45 -3.25
CA GLU A 160 -8.17 -0.37 -1.78
C GLU A 160 -6.79 -0.42 -1.13
N TRP A 161 -5.88 -1.29 -1.62
CA TRP A 161 -4.50 -1.39 -1.14
C TRP A 161 -3.73 -0.08 -1.34
N LYS A 162 -3.80 0.51 -2.54
CA LYS A 162 -3.12 1.79 -2.82
C LYS A 162 -3.63 2.91 -1.94
N GLN A 163 -4.95 3.01 -1.77
CA GLN A 163 -5.52 4.02 -0.88
C GLN A 163 -5.06 3.79 0.56
N LEU A 164 -5.03 2.53 1.02
CA LEU A 164 -4.60 2.21 2.39
C LEU A 164 -3.15 2.62 2.62
N TRP A 165 -2.28 2.36 1.66
CA TRP A 165 -0.89 2.79 1.70
C TRP A 165 -0.73 4.30 1.73
N LEU A 166 -1.46 5.03 0.87
CA LEU A 166 -1.38 6.49 0.83
C LEU A 166 -1.82 7.12 2.15
N ASP A 167 -2.93 6.63 2.72
CA ASP A 167 -3.45 7.13 4.00
C ASP A 167 -2.51 6.78 5.17
N SER A 168 -1.90 5.59 5.14
CA SER A 168 -0.88 5.16 6.10
C SER A 168 0.32 6.11 6.08
N ILE A 169 0.86 6.44 4.90
CA ILE A 169 1.96 7.41 4.75
C ILE A 169 1.55 8.79 5.27
N GLY A 170 0.31 9.21 5.00
CA GLY A 170 -0.26 10.45 5.53
C GLY A 170 -0.27 10.47 7.07
N HIS A 171 -0.72 9.37 7.69
CA HIS A 171 -0.74 9.23 9.15
C HIS A 171 0.68 9.26 9.74
N GLN A 172 1.62 8.52 9.14
CA GLN A 172 3.02 8.51 9.57
C GLN A 172 3.62 9.93 9.55
N THR A 173 3.35 10.68 8.49
CA THR A 173 3.82 12.07 8.34
C THR A 173 3.23 12.97 9.42
N ALA A 174 1.95 12.79 9.78
CA ALA A 174 1.29 13.54 10.84
C ALA A 174 1.87 13.22 12.23
N LEU A 175 2.10 11.94 12.53
CA LEU A 175 2.74 11.52 13.78
C LEU A 175 4.15 12.11 13.91
N GLU A 176 4.94 12.04 12.84
CA GLU A 176 6.30 12.57 12.81
C GLU A 176 6.31 14.11 12.99
N GLY A 177 5.42 14.83 12.32
CA GLY A 177 5.27 16.28 12.50
C GLY A 177 4.89 16.66 13.93
N GLN A 178 3.94 15.94 14.53
CA GLN A 178 3.56 16.18 15.93
C GLN A 178 4.69 15.83 16.90
N ARG A 179 5.46 14.76 16.66
CA ARG A 179 6.62 14.41 17.47
C ARG A 179 7.66 15.53 17.47
N GLN A 180 8.00 16.04 16.29
CA GLN A 180 8.94 17.16 16.16
C GLN A 180 8.47 18.40 16.93
N LEU A 181 7.18 18.72 16.83
CA LEU A 181 6.57 19.82 17.59
C LEU A 181 6.73 19.61 19.11
N LEU A 182 6.40 18.42 19.62
CA LEU A 182 6.51 18.09 21.05
C LEU A 182 7.96 18.12 21.55
N GLU A 183 8.91 17.66 20.73
CA GLU A 183 10.34 17.73 21.05
C GLU A 183 10.83 19.17 21.11
N GLU A 184 10.36 20.02 20.20
CA GLU A 184 10.66 21.45 20.20
C GLU A 184 10.06 22.14 21.42
N MET A 185 8.80 21.86 21.76
CA MET A 185 8.16 22.37 22.98
C MET A 185 8.93 21.97 24.24
N ARG A 186 9.37 20.71 24.33
CA ARG A 186 10.18 20.23 25.45
C ARG A 186 11.55 20.91 25.51
N ARG A 187 12.23 21.10 24.38
CA ARG A 187 13.49 21.87 24.32
C ARG A 187 13.30 23.28 24.84
N LEU A 188 12.14 23.86 24.54
CA LEU A 188 11.74 25.21 24.92
C LEU A 188 11.28 25.36 26.37
N GLU A 189 11.07 24.28 27.13
CA GLU A 189 10.81 24.37 28.59
C GLU A 189 12.00 25.01 29.33
N GLY A 190 13.22 24.71 28.89
CA GLY A 190 14.45 25.31 29.41
C GLY A 190 14.83 26.64 28.76
N TRP A 191 13.99 27.17 27.87
CA TRP A 191 14.28 28.39 27.12
C TRP A 191 14.35 29.59 28.06
N ARG A 192 15.37 30.42 27.86
CA ARG A 192 15.59 31.66 28.59
C ARG A 192 15.96 32.76 27.61
N TRP A 193 15.41 33.95 27.84
CA TRP A 193 15.73 35.14 27.07
C TRP A 193 17.24 35.36 26.95
N GLU A 194 17.98 35.23 28.06
CA GLU A 194 19.42 35.48 28.06
C GLU A 194 20.21 34.54 27.15
N MET A 195 19.86 33.25 27.11
CA MET A 195 20.54 32.29 26.24
C MET A 195 20.26 32.59 24.76
N TRP A 196 19.02 32.95 24.43
CA TRP A 196 18.65 33.34 23.07
C TRP A 196 19.32 34.67 22.66
N LYS A 197 19.31 35.65 23.56
CA LYS A 197 19.93 36.97 23.37
C LYS A 197 21.42 36.84 23.11
N GLU A 198 22.14 36.06 23.91
CA GLU A 198 23.58 35.82 23.74
C GLU A 198 23.89 35.28 22.34
N GLN A 199 23.18 34.22 21.93
CA GLN A 199 23.33 33.63 20.59
C GLN A 199 22.98 34.63 19.46
N TYR A 200 21.93 35.42 19.64
CA TYR A 200 21.48 36.39 18.64
C TYR A 200 22.46 37.55 18.49
N VAL A 201 22.98 38.09 19.61
CA VAL A 201 23.98 39.17 19.61
C VAL A 201 25.28 38.68 18.99
N GLU A 202 25.77 37.51 19.40
CA GLU A 202 26.97 36.91 18.80
C GLU A 202 26.80 36.73 17.29
N TRP A 203 25.67 36.16 16.84
CA TRP A 203 25.40 35.97 15.41
C TRP A 203 25.29 37.30 14.64
N ASN A 204 24.64 38.29 15.25
CA ASN A 204 24.43 39.62 14.68
C ASN A 204 25.74 40.43 14.58
N ASP A 205 26.68 40.23 15.50
CA ASP A 205 27.99 40.90 15.48
C ASP A 205 28.92 40.33 14.39
N HIS A 206 28.82 39.03 14.11
CA HIS A 206 29.62 38.37 13.08
C HIS A 206 29.11 38.61 11.64
N ARG A 207 27.87 39.08 11.46
CA ARG A 207 27.27 39.33 10.13
C ARG A 207 27.01 40.82 9.90
N LYS A 208 27.36 41.33 8.72
CA LYS A 208 27.22 42.76 8.35
C LYS A 208 25.76 43.29 8.28
N ALA A 209 24.77 42.46 8.59
CA ALA A 209 23.35 42.85 8.62
C ALA A 209 22.92 43.00 10.08
N ARG A 210 22.74 44.24 10.53
CA ARG A 210 22.35 44.53 11.91
C ARG A 210 20.85 44.35 12.06
N VAL A 211 20.40 43.95 13.25
CA VAL A 211 18.96 43.98 13.62
C VAL A 211 18.31 45.34 13.32
N SER A 212 19.06 46.44 13.42
CA SER A 212 18.58 47.78 13.03
C SER A 212 18.27 47.92 11.52
N ASP A 213 18.95 47.17 10.66
CA ASP A 213 18.67 47.13 9.21
C ASP A 213 17.39 46.35 8.92
N LEU A 214 17.11 45.31 9.73
CA LEU A 214 15.85 44.58 9.69
C LEU A 214 14.69 45.51 9.99
N PHE A 215 14.70 46.20 11.14
CA PHE A 215 13.62 47.13 11.48
C PHE A 215 13.45 48.24 10.43
N ARG A 216 14.54 48.85 9.94
CA ARG A 216 14.44 49.88 8.88
C ARG A 216 13.85 49.37 7.57
N ARG A 217 14.05 48.10 7.23
CA ARG A 217 13.49 47.50 6.00
C ARG A 217 11.98 47.33 6.08
N TYR A 218 11.46 46.96 7.26
CA TYR A 218 10.05 46.59 7.44
C TYR A 218 9.20 47.72 8.03
N ASP A 219 9.78 48.66 8.80
CA ASP A 219 9.12 49.89 9.29
C ASP A 219 9.17 51.01 8.23
N ARG A 220 8.42 50.82 7.14
CA ARG A 220 8.32 51.81 6.05
C ARG A 220 7.68 53.13 6.49
N SER A 221 6.85 53.08 7.53
CA SER A 221 6.16 54.24 8.09
C SER A 221 6.99 54.99 9.13
N HIS A 222 8.20 54.50 9.45
CA HIS A 222 9.11 55.08 10.43
C HIS A 222 8.45 55.33 11.79
N THR A 223 7.55 54.42 12.16
CA THR A 223 6.79 54.48 13.42
C THR A 223 7.58 53.94 14.60
N GLY A 224 8.70 53.26 14.35
CA GLY A 224 9.48 52.55 15.34
C GLY A 224 8.88 51.20 15.74
N ASN A 225 7.74 50.81 15.16
CA ASN A 225 7.01 49.58 15.45
C ASN A 225 6.82 48.76 14.18
N ILE A 226 6.90 47.44 14.27
CA ILE A 226 6.51 46.52 13.18
C ILE A 226 5.54 45.47 13.71
N PRO A 227 4.64 44.93 12.86
CA PRO A 227 3.76 43.84 13.28
C PRO A 227 4.55 42.62 13.76
N ARG A 228 4.01 41.94 14.78
CA ARG A 228 4.58 40.73 15.39
C ARG A 228 4.98 39.69 14.36
N ASP A 229 4.06 39.30 13.48
CA ASP A 229 4.33 38.26 12.47
C ASP A 229 5.43 38.69 11.49
N VAL A 230 5.46 39.97 11.12
CA VAL A 230 6.49 40.53 10.24
C VAL A 230 7.86 40.49 10.92
N PHE A 231 7.93 40.78 12.23
CA PHE A 231 9.18 40.65 12.99
C PHE A 231 9.67 39.20 13.02
N ILE A 232 8.79 38.25 13.36
CA ILE A 232 9.12 36.82 13.40
C ILE A 232 9.62 36.34 12.04
N ASP A 233 8.88 36.63 10.96
CA ASP A 233 9.27 36.24 9.60
C ASP A 233 10.58 36.88 9.15
N ALA A 234 10.81 38.14 9.51
CA ALA A 234 12.04 38.84 9.17
C ALA A 234 13.26 38.22 9.87
N VAL A 235 13.14 37.82 11.13
CA VAL A 235 14.23 37.15 11.85
C VAL A 235 14.46 35.74 11.30
N LEU A 236 13.41 34.97 10.99
CA LEU A 236 13.54 33.66 10.34
C LEU A 236 14.21 33.77 8.96
N ALA A 237 13.85 34.79 8.17
CA ALA A 237 14.46 35.04 6.86
C ALA A 237 15.95 35.48 6.95
N SER A 238 16.39 35.96 8.12
CA SER A 238 17.76 36.42 8.32
C SER A 238 18.80 35.28 8.33
N LYS A 239 18.35 34.01 8.36
CA LYS A 239 19.17 32.80 8.55
C LYS A 239 19.88 32.74 9.90
N PHE A 240 19.36 33.44 10.90
CA PHE A 240 19.69 33.17 12.30
C PHE A 240 19.12 31.80 12.67
N PRO A 241 19.89 30.90 13.32
CA PRO A 241 19.40 29.57 13.72
C PRO A 241 18.40 29.68 14.87
N THR A 242 17.15 29.98 14.54
CA THR A 242 16.01 30.04 15.46
C THR A 242 14.80 29.37 14.83
N SER A 243 13.85 28.96 15.65
CA SER A 243 12.55 28.45 15.20
C SER A 243 11.42 29.47 15.35
N ARG A 244 10.27 29.18 14.74
CA ARG A 244 9.07 30.01 14.91
C ARG A 244 8.53 29.95 16.35
N LEU A 245 8.65 28.83 17.07
CA LEU A 245 8.24 28.76 18.48
C LEU A 245 9.18 29.57 19.39
N GLU A 246 10.49 29.53 19.15
CA GLU A 246 11.47 30.39 19.85
C GLU A 246 11.15 31.87 19.62
N MET A 247 10.91 32.25 18.36
CA MET A 247 10.60 33.63 18.02
C MET A 247 9.25 34.10 18.59
N ASN A 248 8.28 33.20 18.76
CA ASN A 248 7.04 33.54 19.47
C ASN A 248 7.32 33.86 20.94
N LYS A 249 8.13 33.05 21.64
CA LYS A 249 8.54 33.35 23.02
C LYS A 249 9.31 34.66 23.13
N VAL A 250 10.17 34.97 22.15
CA VAL A 250 10.84 36.27 22.08
C VAL A 250 9.81 37.38 21.90
N ALA A 251 8.93 37.28 20.89
CA ALA A 251 7.93 38.29 20.59
C ALA A 251 6.99 38.55 21.78
N ASP A 252 6.61 37.52 22.55
CA ASP A 252 5.79 37.65 23.76
C ASP A 252 6.42 38.55 24.84
N LEU A 253 7.75 38.73 24.85
CA LEU A 253 8.43 39.62 25.80
C LEU A 253 8.36 41.11 25.43
N PHE A 254 8.01 41.41 24.17
CA PHE A 254 8.02 42.76 23.60
C PHE A 254 6.67 43.20 23.05
N ASP A 255 5.77 42.26 22.75
CA ASP A 255 4.38 42.52 22.40
C ASP A 255 3.57 42.81 23.67
N LYS A 256 2.99 44.01 23.75
CA LYS A 256 2.19 44.46 24.91
C LYS A 256 0.70 44.15 24.74
N GLY A 257 0.35 43.28 23.80
CA GLY A 257 -1.01 42.92 23.44
C GLY A 257 -1.59 43.77 22.30
N ASP A 258 -0.78 44.62 21.68
CA ASP A 258 -1.14 45.42 20.49
C ASP A 258 -0.70 44.76 19.18
N GLY A 259 0.00 43.63 19.25
CA GLY A 259 0.50 42.90 18.08
C GLY A 259 1.68 43.61 17.39
N LEU A 260 2.31 44.57 18.07
CA LEU A 260 3.41 45.37 17.55
C LEU A 260 4.69 45.14 18.37
N ILE A 261 5.83 45.13 17.69
CA ILE A 261 7.15 45.01 18.30
C ILE A 261 7.87 46.34 18.13
N ASN A 262 8.19 46.99 19.26
CA ASN A 262 8.92 48.24 19.26
C ASN A 262 10.43 48.01 19.05
N SER A 263 10.97 48.62 18.00
CA SER A 263 12.38 48.51 17.60
C SER A 263 13.35 49.00 18.67
N LYS A 264 13.01 50.09 19.37
CA LYS A 264 13.86 50.66 20.41
C LYS A 264 13.90 49.74 21.63
N GLU A 265 12.74 49.27 22.09
CA GLU A 265 12.65 48.35 23.22
C GLU A 265 13.40 47.04 22.97
N PHE A 266 13.30 46.50 21.76
CA PHE A 266 14.02 45.29 21.37
C PHE A 266 15.54 45.51 21.35
N ILE A 267 16.01 46.58 20.71
CA ILE A 267 17.45 46.90 20.62
C ILE A 267 18.04 47.21 22.01
N ASP A 268 17.30 47.92 22.86
CA ASP A 268 17.74 48.24 24.21
C ASP A 268 17.87 46.96 25.06
N ALA A 269 16.93 46.02 24.94
CA ALA A 269 17.00 44.72 25.63
C ALA A 269 18.13 43.80 25.13
N LEU A 270 18.58 43.97 23.88
CA LEU A 270 19.77 43.28 23.37
C LEU A 270 21.08 43.90 23.90
N ARG A 271 21.10 45.19 24.20
CA ARG A 271 22.32 45.92 24.64
C ARG A 271 22.53 45.90 26.15
N PHE A 272 21.45 45.88 26.91
CA PHE A 272 21.48 45.96 28.37
C PHE A 272 20.72 44.78 28.96
N ASP A 273 21.24 44.18 30.02
CA ASP A 273 20.50 43.19 30.79
C ASP A 273 19.34 43.89 31.52
N ARG A 274 18.14 43.32 31.46
CA ARG A 274 17.01 43.82 32.24
C ARG A 274 17.31 43.54 33.73
N THR A 275 17.66 44.56 34.49
CA THR A 275 17.66 44.53 35.97
C THR A 275 16.28 44.27 36.52
#